data_AF-A0AAX2QUB5-F1
#
_entry.id   AF-A0AAX2QUB5-F1
#
_cell.length_a   1.000
_cell.length_b   1.000
_cell.length_c   1.000
_cell.angle_alpha   90.00
_cell.angle_beta   90.00
_cell.angle_gamma   90.00
#
_symmetry.space_group_name_H-M   'P 1'
#
loop_
_entity.id
_entity.type
_entity.pdbx_description
1 polymer ?
#
loop_
_entity_poly.entity_id
_entity_poly.type
_entity_poly.pdbx_seq_one_letter_code
_entity_poly.pdbx_strand_id
1 'polypeptide(L)' 'MSKSYQWLFAEWLPKSGRQLKDRVMFEEYLNNPREVSPTELLTDIHMPLV' A
#
# COMPACT_ATOMS: atom_id res chain seq x y z
N MET A 1 3.54 12.33 -4.22
CA MET A 1 3.34 10.87 -4.33
C MET A 1 3.99 10.22 -3.12
N SER A 2 3.30 9.33 -2.40
CA SER A 2 3.87 8.63 -1.24
C SER A 2 4.96 7.65 -1.68
N LYS A 3 6.09 7.61 -0.98
CA LYS A 3 7.27 6.78 -1.30
C LYS A 3 6.92 5.28 -1.34
N SER A 4 5.96 4.85 -0.51
CA SER A 4 5.49 3.47 -0.44
C SER A 4 4.82 3.03 -1.74
N TYR A 5 3.96 3.88 -2.31
CA TYR A 5 3.29 3.61 -3.58
C TYR A 5 4.27 3.58 -4.75
N GLN A 6 5.22 4.51 -4.77
CA GLN A 6 6.27 4.52 -5.79
C GLN A 6 7.06 3.21 -5.75
N TRP A 7 7.47 2.74 -4.58
CA TRP A 7 8.17 1.48 -4.46
C TRP A 7 7.29 0.28 -4.88
N LEU A 8 6.03 0.24 -4.45
CA LEU A 8 5.10 -0.83 -4.82
C LEU A 8 4.92 -0.95 -6.34
N PHE A 9 4.69 0.16 -7.04
CA PHE A 9 4.42 0.14 -8.49
C PHE A 9 5.68 0.11 -9.36
N ALA A 10 6.75 0.81 -8.97
CA ALA A 10 7.94 0.93 -9.81
C ALA A 10 8.99 -0.17 -9.55
N GLU A 11 9.07 -0.67 -8.31
CA GLU A 11 10.09 -1.64 -7.92
C GLU A 11 9.50 -3.03 -7.69
N TRP A 12 8.52 -3.15 -6.79
CA TRP A 12 8.01 -4.44 -6.36
C TRP A 12 7.15 -5.13 -7.42
N LEU A 13 6.14 -4.44 -7.96
CA LEU A 13 5.18 -5.03 -8.90
C LEU A 13 5.85 -5.60 -10.16
N PRO A 14 6.75 -4.89 -10.88
CA PRO A 14 7.41 -5.44 -12.06
C PRO A 14 8.29 -6.66 -11.75
N LYS A 15 8.87 -6.72 -10.54
CA LYS A 15 9.71 -7.83 -10.09
C LYS A 15 8.89 -9.01 -9.56
N SER A 16 7.64 -8.79 -9.14
CA SER A 16 6.78 -9.80 -8.54
C SER A 16 6.26 -10.85 -9.52
N GLY A 17 6.31 -10.56 -10.84
CA GLY A 17 5.72 -11.40 -11.88
C GLY A 17 4.18 -11.43 -11.87
N ARG A 18 3.54 -10.61 -11.04
CA ARG A 18 2.08 -10.50 -10.92
C ARG A 18 1.57 -9.31 -11.71
N GLN A 19 0.27 -9.34 -12.04
CA GLN A 19 -0.42 -8.24 -12.70
C GLN A 19 -1.49 -7.67 -11.78
N LEU A 20 -1.80 -6.37 -11.95
CA LEU A 20 -2.91 -5.75 -11.26
C LEU A 20 -4.23 -6.34 -11.75
N LYS A 21 -5.10 -6.67 -10.81
CA LYS A 21 -6.47 -7.04 -11.11
C LYS A 21 -7.32 -5.78 -11.24
N ASP A 22 -8.38 -5.85 -12.05
CA ASP A 22 -9.38 -4.79 -12.18
C ASP A 22 -10.27 -4.71 -10.92
N ARG A 23 -9.68 -4.21 -9.83
CA ARG A 23 -10.31 -3.94 -8.54
C ARG A 23 -9.67 -2.73 -7.88
N VAL A 24 -10.40 -2.12 -6.97
CA VAL A 24 -9.95 -0.95 -6.22
C VAL A 24 -8.88 -1.35 -5.20
N MET A 25 -7.78 -0.61 -5.16
CA MET A 25 -6.79 -0.63 -4.08
C MET A 25 -7.32 0.17 -2.89
N PHE A 26 -7.08 -0.32 -1.69
CA PHE A 26 -7.48 0.38 -0.47
C PHE A 26 -6.40 0.29 0.60
N GLU A 27 -6.51 1.17 1.58
CA GLU A 27 -5.65 1.24 2.74
C GLU A 27 -6.44 0.82 3.98
N GLU A 28 -5.85 -0.05 4.80
CA GLU A 28 -6.40 -0.43 6.10
C GLU A 28 -5.52 0.17 7.20
N TYR A 29 -6.09 1.08 8.01
CA TYR A 29 -5.39 1.65 9.15
C TYR A 29 -5.35 0.65 10.30
N LEU A 30 -4.16 0.16 10.63
CA LEU A 30 -3.97 -0.82 11.72
C LEU A 30 -4.05 -0.16 13.10
N ASN A 31 -3.87 1.16 13.18
CA ASN A 31 -4.03 1.94 14.39
C ASN A 31 -4.71 3.29 14.10
N ASN A 32 -5.25 3.92 15.14
CA ASN A 32 -6.06 5.11 14.98
C ASN A 32 -5.17 6.35 14.74
N PRO A 33 -5.24 7.00 13.56
CA PRO A 33 -4.42 8.18 13.24
C PRO A 33 -4.70 9.39 14.14
N ARG A 34 -5.78 9.36 14.93
CA ARG A 34 -6.08 10.40 15.93
C ARG A 34 -5.41 10.14 17.28
N GLU A 35 -4.93 8.92 17.52
CA GLU A 35 -4.37 8.49 18.80
C GLU A 35 -2.84 8.31 18.75
N VAL A 36 -2.27 8.03 17.57
CA VAL A 36 -0.83 7.82 17.39
C VAL A 36 -0.17 8.95 16.60
N SER A 37 1.13 9.14 16.81
CA SER A 37 1.89 10.09 16.00
C SER A 37 1.97 9.61 14.53
N PRO A 38 2.14 10.52 13.55
CA PRO A 38 2.25 10.13 12.14
C PRO A 38 3.39 9.14 11.84
N THR A 39 4.45 9.17 12.64
CA THR A 39 5.60 8.25 12.54
C THR A 39 5.29 6.84 13.03
N GLU A 40 4.26 6.68 13.87
CA GLU A 40 3.81 5.41 14.44
C GLU A 40 2.52 4.90 13.78
N LEU A 41 1.91 5.69 12.90
CA LEU A 41 0.74 5.29 12.13
C LEU A 41 1.12 4.15 11.18
N LEU A 42 0.45 3.01 11.37
CA LEU A 42 0.62 1.81 10.58
C LEU A 42 -0.58 1.66 9.65
N THR A 43 -0.30 1.39 8.38
CA THR A 43 -1.32 1.27 7.34
C THR A 43 -0.92 0.17 6.38
N ASP A 44 -1.80 -0.80 6.19
CA ASP A 44 -1.64 -1.84 5.20
C ASP A 44 -2.20 -1.37 3.85
N ILE A 45 -1.41 -1.54 2.79
CA ILE A 45 -1.81 -1.19 1.42
C ILE A 45 -2.21 -2.47 0.70
N HIS A 46 -3.49 -2.61 0.38
CA HIS A 46 -4.01 -3.78 -0.32
C HIS A 46 -4.01 -3.59 -1.83
N MET A 47 -3.03 -4.21 -2.49
CA MET A 47 -2.94 -4.26 -3.95
C MET A 47 -3.64 -5.52 -4.50
N PRO A 48 -4.69 -5.38 -5.34
CA PRO A 48 -5.35 -6.54 -5.92
C PRO A 48 -4.52 -7.08 -7.09
N LEU A 49 -4.14 -8.35 -7.01
CA LEU A 49 -3.26 -9.02 -7.97
C LEU A 49 -3.95 -10.22 -8.62
N VAL A 50 -3.46 -10.59 -9.81
CA VAL A 50 -3.83 -11.78 -10.59
C VAL A 50 -2.76 -12.86 -10.43
#